data_AF-A0A7X1B479-F1
#
_entry.id   AF-A0A7X1B479-F1
#
_cell.length_a   1.000
_cell.length_b   1.000
_cell.length_c   1.000
_cell.angle_alpha   90.00
_cell.angle_beta   90.00
_cell.angle_gamma   90.00
#
_symmetry.space_group_name_H-M   'P 1'
#
loop_
_entity.id
_entity.type
_entity.pdbx_description
1 polymer ?
#
loop_
_entity_poly.entity_id
_entity_poly.type
_entity_poly.pdbx_seq_one_letter_code
_entity_poly.pdbx_strand_id
1 'polypeptide(L)'
;MRIPFFLFLAALCVSSLWSTPPTQPPGESLERSSGLVVYSGSNPGEIMLSWWGYDGHFYFIENSADLHEWTLLKTVELGEAEAITLGFDLAGSPFFWRLRYSDDPEWELLAADLDGDGLSSYQEYDLGSDPFNPDTSGDGVYDGIAYKLELPLIAPEPPDADPEDTTPPAITLFSPGGATFLP
;
A
#
# COMPACT_ATOMS: atom_id res chain seq x y z
N MET A 1 -16.27 10.98 -8.42
CA MET A 1 -14.86 10.60 -8.20
C MET A 1 -14.44 9.70 -9.34
N ARG A 2 -13.47 10.10 -10.16
CA ARG A 2 -12.87 9.24 -11.18
C ARG A 2 -11.45 9.00 -10.70
N ILE A 3 -11.24 7.96 -9.90
CA ILE A 3 -9.90 7.45 -9.66
C ILE A 3 -9.67 6.41 -10.76
N PRO A 4 -9.01 6.77 -11.88
CA PRO A 4 -8.65 5.77 -12.88
C PRO A 4 -7.57 4.85 -12.29
N PHE A 5 -7.99 3.70 -11.78
CA PHE A 5 -7.07 2.64 -11.36
C PHE A 5 -6.41 2.03 -12.61
N PHE A 6 -5.20 2.50 -12.93
CA PHE A 6 -4.37 1.85 -13.95
C PHE A 6 -3.33 0.97 -13.26
N LEU A 7 -3.49 -0.33 -13.45
CA LEU A 7 -2.64 -1.39 -12.90
C LEU A 7 -1.37 -1.51 -13.76
N PHE A 8 -0.20 -1.32 -13.17
CA PHE A 8 1.05 -1.81 -13.75
C PHE A 8 1.63 -2.89 -12.85
N LEU A 9 1.81 -4.09 -13.41
CA LEU A 9 2.54 -5.19 -12.78
C LEU A 9 3.99 -5.13 -13.29
N ALA A 10 4.92 -4.71 -12.45
CA ALA A 10 6.33 -4.98 -12.69
C ALA A 10 6.67 -6.34 -12.07
N ALA A 11 6.65 -7.42 -12.86
CA ALA A 11 7.29 -8.68 -12.46
C ALA A 11 8.80 -8.55 -12.68
N LEU A 12 9.59 -9.03 -11.71
CA LEU A 12 11.06 -9.00 -11.73
C LEU A 12 11.63 -9.43 -13.11
N CYS A 13 11.96 -8.45 -13.96
CA CYS A 13 12.81 -8.68 -15.11
C CYS A 13 14.17 -8.10 -14.74
N VAL A 14 15.03 -8.97 -14.20
CA VAL A 14 16.40 -8.61 -13.83
C VAL A 14 17.17 -8.34 -15.12
N SER A 15 17.11 -7.11 -15.61
CA SER A 15 18.04 -6.64 -16.63
C SER A 15 19.09 -5.77 -15.96
N SER A 16 20.29 -6.33 -15.85
CA SER A 16 21.50 -5.70 -15.35
C SER A 16 21.98 -4.62 -16.33
N LEU A 17 21.26 -3.51 -16.39
CA LEU A 17 21.70 -2.33 -17.11
C LEU A 17 21.35 -1.14 -16.24
N TRP A 18 22.36 -0.32 -15.96
CA TRP A 18 22.24 0.95 -15.28
C TRP A 18 21.10 1.74 -15.92
N SER A 19 19.93 1.73 -15.28
CA SER A 19 18.77 2.47 -15.75
C SER A 19 19.01 3.92 -15.39
N THR A 20 19.24 4.74 -16.41
CA THR A 20 19.04 6.18 -16.27
C THR A 20 17.62 6.41 -15.73
N PRO A 21 17.40 7.38 -14.83
CA PRO A 21 16.06 7.75 -14.40
C PRO A 21 15.17 7.90 -15.63
N PRO A 22 13.93 7.40 -15.61
CA PRO A 22 13.05 7.45 -16.76
C PRO A 22 12.90 8.92 -17.19
N THR A 23 13.07 9.17 -18.49
CA THR A 23 12.76 10.48 -19.07
C THR A 23 11.24 10.63 -19.21
N GLN A 24 10.75 11.87 -19.26
CA GLN A 24 9.34 12.15 -19.53
C GLN A 24 8.81 11.31 -20.72
N PRO A 25 7.75 10.51 -20.54
CA PRO A 25 7.13 9.77 -21.64
C PRO A 25 6.62 10.72 -22.74
N PRO A 26 6.70 10.33 -24.03
CA PRO A 26 6.27 11.20 -25.12
C PRO A 26 4.74 11.41 -25.16
N GLY A 27 4.32 12.68 -25.13
CA GLY A 27 2.93 13.12 -25.33
C GLY A 27 2.00 12.94 -24.12
N GLU A 28 0.75 13.38 -24.26
CA GLU A 28 -0.37 13.00 -23.36
C GLU A 28 -0.70 11.51 -23.55
N SER A 29 0.25 10.62 -23.27
CA SER A 29 -0.05 9.21 -23.18
C SER A 29 -1.14 9.05 -22.12
N LEU A 30 -2.27 8.46 -22.51
CA LEU A 30 -3.40 8.12 -21.62
C LEU A 30 -2.98 7.19 -20.47
N GLU A 31 -1.77 6.65 -20.54
CA GLU A 31 -1.13 5.82 -19.52
C GLU A 31 -0.05 6.65 -18.81
N ARG A 32 -0.45 7.62 -17.98
CA ARG A 32 0.45 8.45 -17.14
C ARG A 32 1.20 7.65 -16.06
N SER A 33 0.96 6.34 -15.97
CA SER A 33 1.72 5.34 -15.21
C SER A 33 2.83 4.66 -16.04
N SER A 34 2.98 5.01 -17.32
CA SER A 34 4.02 4.47 -18.23
C SER A 34 5.40 4.93 -17.79
N GLY A 35 6.13 4.08 -17.06
CA GLY A 35 7.52 4.38 -16.72
C GLY A 35 7.99 3.87 -15.37
N LEU A 36 7.17 3.13 -14.59
CA LEU A 36 7.69 2.44 -13.41
C LEU A 36 8.70 1.38 -13.86
N VAL A 37 9.96 1.60 -13.49
CA VAL A 37 11.07 0.68 -13.67
C VAL A 37 11.52 0.19 -12.30
N VAL A 38 11.74 -1.11 -12.19
CA VAL A 38 12.31 -1.75 -11.00
C VAL A 38 13.69 -2.27 -11.36
N TYR A 39 14.71 -1.90 -10.58
CA TYR A 39 16.09 -2.33 -10.80
C TYR A 39 16.83 -2.54 -9.48
N SER A 40 17.96 -3.24 -9.50
CA SER A 40 18.79 -3.47 -8.31
C SER A 40 19.54 -2.20 -7.89
N GLY A 41 19.54 -1.91 -6.59
CA GLY A 41 20.31 -0.84 -5.97
C GLY A 41 21.82 -1.11 -5.94
N SER A 42 22.55 -0.20 -5.28
CA SER A 42 24.01 -0.34 -5.13
C SER A 42 24.37 -1.30 -4.00
N ASN A 43 23.47 -1.50 -3.04
CA ASN A 43 23.64 -2.44 -1.95
C ASN A 43 23.04 -3.81 -2.31
N PRO A 44 23.65 -4.93 -1.86
CA PRO A 44 23.06 -6.25 -2.02
C PRO A 44 21.67 -6.31 -1.38
N GLY A 45 20.67 -6.78 -2.13
CA GLY A 45 19.28 -6.89 -1.65
C GLY A 45 18.46 -5.61 -1.78
N GLU A 46 19.08 -4.47 -2.12
CA GLU A 46 18.36 -3.23 -2.36
C GLU A 46 17.70 -3.26 -3.75
N ILE A 47 16.44 -2.83 -3.83
CA ILE A 47 15.79 -2.49 -5.09
C ILE A 47 15.49 -1.01 -5.15
N MET A 48 15.44 -0.50 -6.38
CA MET A 48 15.06 0.85 -6.71
C MET A 48 13.79 0.78 -7.56
N LEU A 49 12.76 1.49 -7.12
CA LEU A 49 11.60 1.83 -7.93
C LEU A 49 11.82 3.23 -8.48
N SER A 50 11.68 3.40 -9.79
CA SER A 50 11.84 4.70 -10.44
C SER A 50 10.75 4.94 -11.47
N TRP A 51 10.15 6.14 -11.47
CA TRP A 51 9.09 6.54 -12.41
C TRP A 51 9.14 8.04 -12.66
N TRP A 52 8.44 8.52 -13.69
CA TRP A 52 8.28 9.96 -13.93
C TRP A 52 7.09 10.49 -13.12
N GLY A 53 7.35 11.41 -12.19
CA GLY A 53 6.33 12.08 -11.39
C GLY A 53 5.80 13.30 -12.13
N TYR A 54 4.58 13.24 -12.65
CA TYR A 54 3.91 14.36 -13.29
C TYR A 54 3.52 15.43 -12.28
N ASP A 55 3.71 16.69 -12.67
CA ASP A 55 3.33 17.85 -11.84
C ASP A 55 1.87 17.77 -11.39
N GLY A 56 1.63 18.00 -10.10
CA GLY A 56 0.30 18.01 -9.49
C GLY A 56 -0.38 16.65 -9.30
N HIS A 57 0.34 15.54 -9.49
CA HIS A 57 -0.19 14.19 -9.23
C HIS A 57 0.40 13.60 -7.95
N PHE A 58 -0.47 12.95 -7.18
CA PHE A 58 -0.12 12.18 -5.99
C PHE A 58 0.12 10.73 -6.36
N TYR A 59 1.12 10.10 -5.73
CA TYR A 59 1.50 8.73 -6.05
C TYR A 59 1.47 7.84 -4.79
N PHE A 60 0.95 6.62 -4.97
CA PHE A 60 0.91 5.60 -3.92
C PHE A 60 1.62 4.34 -4.40
N ILE A 61 2.47 3.79 -3.55
CA ILE A 61 3.24 2.59 -3.86
C ILE A 61 2.71 1.46 -3.01
N GLU A 62 2.27 0.41 -3.68
CA GLU A 62 1.79 -0.79 -3.03
C GLU A 62 2.60 -2.00 -3.50
N ASN A 63 2.76 -2.98 -2.62
CA ASN A 63 3.33 -4.26 -2.95
C ASN A 63 2.34 -5.40 -2.66
N SER A 64 2.62 -6.57 -3.20
CA SER A 64 1.82 -7.77 -2.99
C SER A 64 2.67 -9.02 -3.14
N ALA A 65 2.44 -10.02 -2.29
CA ALA A 65 3.08 -11.33 -2.38
C ALA A 65 2.38 -12.24 -3.41
N ASP A 66 1.09 -12.04 -3.66
CA ASP A 66 0.20 -13.00 -4.32
C ASP A 66 -0.70 -12.40 -5.42
N LEU A 67 -0.57 -11.11 -5.70
CA LEU A 67 -1.39 -10.29 -6.61
C LEU A 67 -2.84 -10.03 -6.16
N HIS A 68 -3.27 -10.57 -5.03
CA HIS A 68 -4.63 -10.43 -4.51
C HIS A 68 -4.67 -9.47 -3.34
N GLU A 69 -3.79 -9.65 -2.36
CA GLU A 69 -3.65 -8.77 -1.20
C GLU A 69 -2.55 -7.76 -1.47
N TRP A 70 -2.87 -6.47 -1.29
CA TRP A 70 -1.94 -5.37 -1.57
C TRP A 70 -1.77 -4.53 -0.32
N THR A 71 -0.54 -4.15 -0.03
CA THR A 71 -0.19 -3.32 1.13
C THR A 71 0.42 -2.01 0.65
N LEU A 72 -0.11 -0.89 1.13
CA LEU A 72 0.48 0.43 0.93
C LEU A 72 1.81 0.54 1.68
N LEU A 73 2.89 0.72 0.92
CA LEU A 73 4.24 0.89 1.48
C LEU A 73 4.58 2.34 1.75
N LYS A 74 4.17 3.22 0.84
CA LYS A 74 4.54 4.64 0.91
C LYS A 74 3.62 5.52 0.09
N THR A 75 3.23 6.62 0.69
CA THR A 75 2.62 7.77 0.02
C THR A 75 3.71 8.73 -0.45
N VAL A 76 3.61 9.19 -1.69
CA VAL A 76 4.50 10.17 -2.30
C VAL A 76 3.66 11.40 -2.65
N GLU A 77 4.00 12.51 -1.99
CA GLU A 77 3.14 13.69 -1.90
C GLU A 77 3.01 14.42 -3.25
N LEU A 78 4.05 14.79 -3.98
CA LEU A 78 3.85 15.47 -5.27
C LEU A 78 4.86 15.02 -6.31
N GLY A 79 4.38 14.68 -7.51
CA GLY A 79 5.21 14.75 -8.70
C GLY A 79 5.49 16.21 -9.05
N GLU A 80 6.73 16.51 -9.44
CA GLU A 80 7.18 17.88 -9.79
C GLU A 80 7.70 17.95 -11.25
N ALA A 81 7.20 17.09 -12.13
CA ALA A 81 7.73 16.88 -13.49
C ALA A 81 9.20 16.42 -13.49
N GLU A 82 9.54 15.50 -12.59
CA GLU A 82 10.88 14.91 -12.47
C GLU A 82 10.81 13.39 -12.21
N ALA A 83 11.93 12.71 -12.38
CA ALA A 83 12.02 11.29 -12.06
C ALA A 83 12.12 11.06 -10.55
N ILE A 84 11.17 10.33 -9.99
CA ILE A 84 11.16 9.94 -8.58
C ILE A 84 11.79 8.57 -8.47
N THR A 85 12.74 8.39 -7.53
CA THR A 85 13.41 7.12 -7.28
C THR A 85 13.45 6.81 -5.80
N LEU A 86 12.98 5.62 -5.43
CA LEU A 86 12.93 5.15 -4.04
C LEU A 86 13.61 3.80 -3.89
N GLY A 87 14.42 3.68 -2.83
CA GLY A 87 15.11 2.44 -2.46
C GLY A 87 14.37 1.67 -1.38
N PHE A 88 14.30 0.34 -1.52
CA PHE A 88 13.74 -0.58 -0.53
C PHE A 88 14.71 -1.75 -0.30
N ASP A 89 14.86 -2.20 0.95
CA ASP A 89 15.66 -3.37 1.30
C ASP A 89 14.80 -4.65 1.20
N LEU A 90 15.19 -5.59 0.33
CA LEU A 90 14.46 -6.84 0.08
C LEU A 90 15.01 -8.04 0.85
N ALA A 91 15.48 -7.86 2.07
CA ALA A 91 15.62 -9.01 2.96
C ALA A 91 14.23 -9.64 3.24
N GLY A 92 13.72 -10.48 2.31
CA GLY A 92 12.50 -11.30 2.46
C GLY A 92 11.16 -10.71 1.97
N SER A 93 11.14 -9.59 1.26
CA SER A 93 9.92 -8.82 0.95
C SER A 93 9.35 -9.01 -0.49
N PRO A 94 8.06 -8.72 -0.73
CA PRO A 94 7.21 -9.36 -1.76
C PRO A 94 7.52 -9.05 -3.23
N PHE A 95 6.93 -9.88 -4.12
CA PHE A 95 7.34 -10.03 -5.52
C PHE A 95 6.70 -9.07 -6.51
N PHE A 96 5.56 -8.46 -6.15
CA PHE A 96 4.78 -7.62 -7.05
C PHE A 96 4.68 -6.20 -6.52
N TRP A 97 4.77 -5.26 -7.45
CA TRP A 97 4.74 -3.82 -7.18
C TRP A 97 3.75 -3.17 -8.12
N ARG A 98 2.98 -2.21 -7.61
CA ARG A 98 2.15 -1.33 -8.43
C ARG A 98 2.25 0.10 -7.93
N LEU A 99 2.11 1.02 -8.87
CA LEU A 99 2.03 2.45 -8.64
C LEU A 99 0.60 2.89 -8.93
N ARG A 100 -0.08 3.48 -7.95
CA ARG A 100 -1.32 4.22 -8.17
C ARG A 100 -1.02 5.70 -8.23
N TYR A 101 -1.85 6.43 -8.97
CA TYR A 101 -1.82 7.88 -8.96
C TYR A 101 -3.24 8.43 -8.89
N SER A 102 -3.34 9.68 -8.46
CA SER A 102 -4.58 10.44 -8.48
C SER A 102 -4.38 11.79 -9.17
N ASP A 103 -5.39 12.19 -9.94
CA ASP A 103 -5.53 13.54 -10.48
C ASP A 103 -6.25 14.48 -9.49
N ASP A 104 -6.84 13.92 -8.43
CA ASP A 104 -7.50 14.67 -7.36
C ASP A 104 -6.43 15.25 -6.41
N PRO A 105 -6.65 16.46 -5.87
CA PRO A 105 -5.69 17.08 -4.97
C PRO A 105 -5.63 16.34 -3.61
N GLU A 106 -4.47 16.41 -2.93
CA GLU A 106 -4.21 15.72 -1.64
C GLU A 106 -5.35 15.78 -0.66
N TRP A 107 -5.87 16.98 -0.43
CA TRP A 107 -6.84 17.26 0.62
C TRP A 107 -8.21 16.63 0.31
N GLU A 108 -8.49 16.33 -0.96
CA GLU A 108 -9.68 15.58 -1.36
C GLU A 108 -9.50 14.07 -1.10
N LEU A 109 -8.29 13.55 -1.34
CA LEU A 109 -7.96 12.14 -1.07
C LEU A 109 -7.90 11.86 0.43
N LEU A 110 -7.24 12.73 1.20
CA LEU A 110 -7.12 12.62 2.65
C LEU A 110 -8.48 12.73 3.37
N ALA A 111 -9.41 13.51 2.81
CA ALA A 111 -10.75 13.66 3.35
C ALA A 111 -11.74 12.61 2.85
N ALA A 112 -11.41 11.86 1.80
CA ALA A 112 -12.24 10.79 1.28
C ALA A 112 -12.11 9.52 2.13
N ASP A 113 -13.16 8.71 2.10
CA ASP A 113 -13.17 7.31 2.54
C ASP A 113 -12.99 6.48 1.26
N LEU A 114 -11.75 6.07 1.00
CA LEU A 114 -11.33 5.55 -0.31
C LEU A 114 -11.75 4.09 -0.51
N ASP A 115 -11.87 3.31 0.56
CA ASP A 115 -12.26 1.91 0.55
C ASP A 115 -13.67 1.64 1.10
N GLY A 116 -14.31 2.64 1.71
CA GLY A 116 -15.70 2.63 2.12
C GLY A 116 -15.96 2.00 3.48
N ASP A 117 -14.96 1.96 4.34
CA ASP A 117 -15.00 1.26 5.63
C ASP A 117 -15.50 2.16 6.79
N GLY A 118 -15.59 3.47 6.54
CA GLY A 118 -16.06 4.49 7.46
C GLY A 118 -14.98 5.34 8.11
N LEU A 119 -13.70 5.17 7.78
CA LEU A 119 -12.61 6.09 8.10
C LEU A 119 -12.23 6.92 6.88
N SER A 120 -11.78 8.16 7.09
CA SER A 120 -11.15 8.90 6.01
C SER A 120 -9.71 8.44 5.84
N SER A 121 -9.16 8.53 4.64
CA SER A 121 -7.79 8.12 4.34
C SER A 121 -6.73 8.84 5.18
N TYR A 122 -7.01 10.07 5.62
CA TYR A 122 -6.18 10.76 6.60
C TYR A 122 -6.21 10.11 7.99
N GLN A 123 -7.39 9.69 8.45
CA GLN A 123 -7.52 9.00 9.73
C GLN A 123 -6.77 7.67 9.67
N GLU A 124 -6.93 6.92 8.59
CA GLU A 124 -6.23 5.66 8.38
C GLU A 124 -4.72 5.86 8.34
N TYR A 125 -4.25 6.87 7.61
CA TYR A 125 -2.83 7.26 7.60
C TYR A 125 -2.29 7.59 9.00
N ASP A 126 -3.05 8.36 9.80
CA ASP A 126 -2.66 8.73 11.17
C ASP A 126 -2.68 7.52 12.13
N LEU A 127 -3.56 6.55 11.86
CA LEU A 127 -3.73 5.31 12.63
C LEU A 127 -2.79 4.18 12.17
N GLY A 128 -2.17 4.33 10.99
CA GLY A 128 -1.33 3.33 10.35
C GLY A 128 -2.08 2.21 9.63
N SER A 129 -3.40 2.31 9.47
CA SER A 129 -4.16 1.42 8.58
C SER A 129 -4.00 1.83 7.10
N ASP A 130 -4.37 0.95 6.18
CA ASP A 130 -4.20 1.16 4.73
C ASP A 130 -5.47 1.77 4.11
N PRO A 131 -5.40 3.01 3.59
CA PRO A 131 -6.55 3.69 2.98
C PRO A 131 -7.21 3.02 1.78
N PHE A 132 -6.64 1.93 1.28
CA PHE A 132 -7.16 1.17 0.16
C PHE A 132 -7.61 -0.24 0.55
N ASN A 133 -7.58 -0.58 1.83
CA ASN A 133 -7.95 -1.88 2.34
C ASN A 133 -8.90 -1.75 3.55
N PRO A 134 -10.18 -2.09 3.40
CA PRO A 134 -11.17 -1.87 4.46
C PRO A 134 -10.97 -2.76 5.69
N ASP A 135 -10.05 -3.74 5.65
CA ASP A 135 -9.64 -4.60 6.77
C ASP A 135 -8.11 -4.79 6.71
N THR A 136 -7.38 -3.81 7.24
CA THR A 136 -5.91 -3.81 7.21
C THR A 136 -5.31 -4.93 8.05
N SER A 137 -6.00 -5.36 9.10
CA SER A 137 -5.55 -6.46 9.95
C SER A 137 -5.77 -7.85 9.35
N GLY A 138 -6.68 -7.97 8.39
CA GLY A 138 -7.07 -9.23 7.77
C GLY A 138 -7.82 -10.18 8.71
N ASP A 139 -8.38 -9.67 9.82
CA ASP A 139 -9.07 -10.48 10.83
C ASP A 139 -10.58 -10.62 10.59
N GLY A 140 -11.10 -9.95 9.55
CA GLY A 140 -12.50 -9.93 9.14
C GLY A 140 -13.31 -8.78 9.74
N VAL A 141 -12.69 -7.88 10.50
CA VAL A 141 -13.33 -6.67 11.06
C VAL A 141 -12.83 -5.45 10.29
N TYR A 142 -13.75 -4.67 9.72
CA TYR A 142 -13.36 -3.46 8.99
C TYR A 142 -12.72 -2.42 9.91
N ASP A 143 -11.75 -1.64 9.40
CA ASP A 143 -10.94 -0.73 10.22
C ASP A 143 -11.78 0.34 10.91
N GLY A 144 -12.82 0.86 10.26
CA GLY A 144 -13.78 1.78 10.86
C GLY A 144 -14.61 1.17 11.99
N ILE A 145 -14.89 -0.13 11.94
CA ILE A 145 -15.52 -0.87 13.05
C ILE A 145 -14.49 -1.11 14.15
N ALA A 146 -13.29 -1.58 13.79
CA ALA A 146 -12.22 -1.87 14.72
C ALA A 146 -11.81 -0.62 15.52
N TYR A 147 -11.69 0.54 14.86
CA TYR A 147 -11.42 1.84 15.49
C TYR A 147 -12.47 2.18 16.54
N LYS A 148 -13.75 2.01 16.21
CA LYS A 148 -14.86 2.30 17.13
C LYS A 148 -14.91 1.36 18.33
N LEU A 149 -14.43 0.14 18.16
CA LEU A 149 -14.39 -0.89 19.20
C LEU A 149 -13.04 -0.98 19.92
N GLU A 150 -12.09 -0.09 19.60
CA GLU A 150 -10.71 -0.10 20.12
C GLU A 150 -10.00 -1.45 19.90
N LEU A 151 -10.26 -2.07 18.74
CA LEU A 151 -9.59 -3.28 18.28
C LEU A 151 -8.33 -2.94 17.47
N PRO A 152 -7.39 -3.90 17.31
CA PRO A 152 -6.22 -3.72 16.46
C PRO A 152 -6.64 -3.40 15.01
N LEU A 153 -6.05 -2.36 14.43
CA LEU A 153 -6.25 -1.97 13.02
C LEU A 153 -5.24 -2.64 12.08
N ILE A 154 -4.12 -3.11 12.63
CA ILE A 154 -3.02 -3.67 11.87
C ILE A 154 -2.73 -5.05 12.45
N ALA A 155 -2.44 -6.00 11.58
CA ALA A 155 -2.01 -7.33 12.00
C ALA A 155 -0.75 -7.21 12.88
N PRO A 156 -0.70 -7.89 14.04
CA PRO A 156 0.54 -7.99 14.78
C PRO A 156 1.60 -8.70 13.92
N GLU A 157 2.83 -8.21 13.97
CA GLU A 157 3.98 -8.90 13.38
C GLU A 157 3.95 -10.37 13.81
N PRO A 158 4.02 -11.33 12.87
CA PRO A 158 4.02 -12.73 13.22
C PRO A 158 5.21 -13.00 14.14
N PRO A 159 5.05 -13.85 15.18
CA PRO A 159 6.16 -14.19 16.04
C PRO A 159 7.30 -14.82 15.22
N ASP A 160 8.54 -14.61 15.67
CA ASP A 160 9.70 -15.28 15.08
C ASP A 160 9.42 -16.77 14.95
N ALA A 161 9.72 -17.33 13.77
CA ALA A 161 9.48 -18.74 13.51
C ALA A 161 10.30 -19.60 14.48
N ASP A 162 9.62 -20.13 15.49
CA ASP A 162 10.19 -21.07 16.45
C ASP A 162 9.66 -22.48 16.13
N PRO A 163 10.50 -23.37 15.56
CA PRO A 163 10.08 -24.73 15.23
C PRO A 163 9.74 -25.59 16.45
N GLU A 164 10.07 -25.13 17.66
CA GLU A 164 9.70 -25.77 18.92
C GLU A 164 8.44 -25.13 19.55
N ASP A 165 7.90 -24.05 18.95
CA ASP A 165 6.66 -23.45 19.41
C ASP A 165 5.47 -24.38 19.14
N THR A 166 4.97 -24.94 20.22
CA THR A 166 3.78 -25.81 20.25
C THR A 166 2.61 -25.11 20.94
N THR A 167 2.70 -23.79 21.13
CA THR A 167 1.65 -22.98 21.76
C THR A 167 0.42 -22.97 20.86
N PRO A 168 -0.74 -23.48 21.33
CA PRO A 168 -1.96 -23.41 20.55
C PRO A 168 -2.37 -21.94 20.31
N PRO A 169 -3.01 -21.63 19.17
CA PRO A 169 -3.51 -20.27 18.92
C PRO A 169 -4.52 -19.87 20.00
N ALA A 170 -4.42 -18.64 20.49
CA ALA A 170 -5.40 -18.05 21.39
C ALA A 170 -6.56 -17.46 20.59
N ILE A 171 -7.76 -18.02 20.75
CA ILE A 171 -8.99 -17.43 20.19
C ILE A 171 -9.59 -16.52 21.26
N THR A 172 -9.57 -15.21 21.00
CA THR A 172 -10.23 -14.21 21.86
C THR A 172 -11.61 -13.91 21.31
N LEU A 173 -12.67 -14.20 22.07
CA LEU A 173 -14.04 -13.86 21.71
C LEU A 173 -14.47 -12.59 22.47
N PHE A 174 -14.85 -11.55 21.74
CA PHE A 174 -15.44 -10.36 22.34
C PHE A 174 -16.95 -10.54 22.50
N SER A 175 -17.48 -10.28 23.70
CA SER A 175 -18.92 -10.22 23.90
C SER A 175 -19.47 -8.94 23.25
N PRO A 176 -20.56 -9.00 22.46
CA PRO A 176 -21.13 -7.79 21.87
C PRO A 176 -21.63 -6.84 22.97
N GLY A 177 -21.16 -5.59 22.93
CA GLY A 177 -21.59 -4.55 23.84
C GLY A 177 -23.07 -4.22 23.65
N GLY A 178 -23.86 -4.28 24.73
CA GLY A 178 -25.28 -3.92 24.73
C GLY A 178 -26.26 -5.08 24.46
N ALA A 179 -25.78 -6.32 24.34
CA ALA A 179 -26.66 -7.48 24.27
C ALA A 179 -27.42 -7.69 25.58
N THR A 180 -28.76 -7.56 25.54
CA THR A 180 -29.64 -7.91 26.67
C THR A 180 -30.26 -9.28 26.38
N PHE A 181 -30.10 -10.22 27.31
CA PHE A 181 -30.81 -11.50 27.24
C PHE A 181 -32.32 -11.24 27.29
N LEU A 182 -33.04 -11.64 26.24
CA LEU A 182 -34.50 -11.70 26.29
C LEU A 182 -34.91 -12.97 27.07
N PRO A 183 -35.81 -12.85 28.06
CA PRO A 183 -36.29 -13.98 28.85
C PRO A 183 -37.12 -14.98 28.06
#